data_AF-A0A933RX43-F1
#
_entry.id   AF-A0A933RX43-F1
#
_cell.length_a   1.000
_cell.length_b   1.000
_cell.length_c   1.000
_cell.angle_alpha   90.00
_cell.angle_beta   90.00
_cell.angle_gamma   90.00
#
_symmetry.space_group_name_H-M   'P 1'
#
loop_
_entity.id
_entity.type
_entity.pdbx_description
1 polymer ?
#
loop_
_entity_poly.entity_id
_entity_poly.type
_entity_poly.pdbx_seq_one_letter_code
_entity_poly.pdbx_strand_id
1 'polypeptide(L)'
;MPEVAKALQAGLAKAPDAVLKQALATPLGHLASFLGYADGSMPEVAKAIRAGLAKAPDAVLKQALATPLDQLASFLGYADGSMPEVAKAIRAGLAKDPDAVLKQALATPLEHLASFLRYADGKIPEVAKALQASLAKAPDAVLKQALATPLDHLASFLGYARTKMADVEKVFQNQLLTGVNLSKIVDRAVLDGPEKLYALCKHDRAYGQILPMIDVEAWSRRWNNFNFGSPSWFAGFASLCYSLNRDALVGPIAAAVVRIARAEDFSSPGITMRHLTFVVTAPHGCTPGEVERFFSRCITPDWLKAQYSSPDASVGALAGAVRSIAMSEQESVRRYFLHPALLQRLLAEQPTNGQASRHVAEWLQLLSATRLLGYDVTMRLQPMDSRAISEALKVWPPGPVDQGIQPIESGLWAGLREWCHIMQQPLIVASVTAEAILGQFRAADPLGRIRVAALNAVMIDWLERSQDQGWKLVADPVSLLHAVENQLRVKQKSEIGKETFL
;
A
#
# COMPACT_ATOMS: atom_id res chain seq x y z
N MET A 1 -2.60 -47.55 8.69
CA MET A 1 -2.60 -46.69 7.49
C MET A 1 -1.48 -46.98 6.47
N PRO A 2 -0.25 -47.42 6.84
CA PRO A 2 0.83 -47.69 5.85
C PRO A 2 0.55 -48.85 4.88
N GLU A 3 -0.13 -49.89 5.34
CA GLU A 3 -0.50 -51.09 4.57
C GLU A 3 -1.44 -50.77 3.40
N VAL A 4 -2.46 -49.94 3.63
CA VAL A 4 -3.43 -49.53 2.60
C VAL A 4 -2.76 -48.70 1.52
N ALA A 5 -1.87 -47.78 1.91
CA ALA A 5 -1.08 -47.00 0.95
C ALA A 5 -0.22 -47.91 0.08
N LYS A 6 0.54 -48.84 0.66
CA LYS A 6 1.36 -49.80 -0.10
C LYS A 6 0.54 -50.68 -1.03
N ALA A 7 -0.61 -51.18 -0.57
CA ALA A 7 -1.51 -51.99 -1.40
C ALA A 7 -2.05 -51.19 -2.60
N LEU A 8 -2.41 -49.92 -2.39
CA LEU A 8 -2.88 -49.03 -3.46
C LEU A 8 -1.77 -48.74 -4.47
N GLN A 9 -0.54 -48.45 -4.00
CA GLN A 9 0.63 -48.22 -4.85
C GLN A 9 0.94 -49.45 -5.72
N ALA A 10 0.93 -50.64 -5.12
CA ALA A 10 1.15 -51.89 -5.83
C ALA A 10 0.03 -52.20 -6.84
N GLY A 11 -1.22 -51.86 -6.51
CA GLY A 11 -2.36 -51.98 -7.42
C GLY A 11 -2.25 -51.08 -8.64
N LEU A 12 -1.88 -49.80 -8.43
CA LEU A 12 -1.67 -48.83 -9.51
C LEU A 12 -0.53 -49.24 -10.45
N ALA A 13 0.57 -49.77 -9.91
CA ALA A 13 1.71 -50.24 -10.71
C ALA A 13 1.37 -51.45 -11.60
N LYS A 14 0.39 -52.27 -11.20
CA LYS A 14 -0.07 -53.46 -11.96
C LYS A 14 -1.09 -53.15 -13.04
N ALA A 15 -1.61 -51.92 -13.12
CA ALA A 15 -2.66 -51.54 -14.07
C ALA A 15 -2.31 -50.26 -14.86
N PRO A 16 -1.16 -50.21 -15.56
CA PRO A 16 -0.65 -49.00 -16.19
C PRO A 16 -1.61 -48.39 -17.22
N ASP A 17 -2.34 -49.21 -17.97
CA ASP A 17 -3.30 -48.74 -18.98
C ASP A 17 -4.55 -48.09 -18.37
N ALA A 18 -5.05 -48.64 -17.26
CA ALA A 18 -6.18 -48.06 -16.53
C ALA A 18 -5.80 -46.72 -15.90
N VAL A 19 -4.59 -46.65 -15.33
CA VAL A 19 -4.04 -45.42 -14.76
C VAL A 19 -3.78 -44.37 -15.85
N LEU A 20 -3.26 -44.76 -17.01
CA LEU A 20 -3.09 -43.85 -18.16
C LEU A 20 -4.43 -43.32 -18.67
N LYS A 21 -5.44 -44.19 -18.81
CA LYS A 21 -6.79 -43.78 -19.20
C LYS A 21 -7.38 -42.76 -18.22
N GLN A 22 -7.20 -42.98 -16.93
CA GLN A 22 -7.64 -42.03 -15.90
C GLN A 22 -6.83 -40.73 -15.96
N ALA A 23 -5.52 -40.80 -16.19
CA ALA A 23 -4.66 -39.64 -16.35
C ALA A 23 -5.10 -38.75 -17.53
N LEU A 24 -5.42 -39.35 -18.68
CA LEU A 24 -5.90 -38.64 -19.87
C LEU A 24 -7.30 -38.02 -19.69
N ALA A 25 -8.11 -38.54 -18.76
CA ALA A 25 -9.41 -37.96 -18.41
C ALA A 25 -9.32 -36.88 -17.31
N THR A 26 -8.17 -36.75 -16.65
CA THR A 26 -7.97 -35.82 -15.54
C THR A 26 -7.57 -34.43 -16.08
N PRO A 27 -8.10 -33.32 -15.54
CA PRO A 27 -7.60 -31.99 -15.87
C PRO A 27 -6.08 -31.90 -15.65
N LEU A 28 -5.34 -31.35 -16.61
CA LEU A 28 -3.88 -31.51 -16.62
C LEU A 28 -3.20 -30.91 -15.38
N GLY A 29 -3.75 -29.85 -14.78
CA GLY A 29 -3.20 -29.30 -13.54
C GLY A 29 -3.25 -30.27 -12.36
N HIS A 30 -4.36 -31.00 -12.18
CA HIS A 30 -4.45 -32.05 -11.15
C HIS A 30 -3.52 -33.22 -11.46
N LEU A 31 -3.32 -33.55 -12.74
CA LEU A 31 -2.38 -34.56 -13.16
C LEU A 31 -0.93 -34.15 -12.82
N ALA A 32 -0.57 -32.88 -12.97
CA ALA A 32 0.74 -32.37 -12.55
C ALA A 32 0.96 -32.52 -11.04
N SER A 33 -0.04 -32.16 -10.23
CA SER A 33 0.03 -32.34 -8.77
C SER A 33 0.18 -33.81 -8.37
N PHE A 34 -0.59 -34.70 -9.01
CA PHE A 34 -0.49 -36.14 -8.78
C PHE A 34 0.88 -36.69 -9.16
N LEU A 35 1.38 -36.33 -10.35
CA LEU A 35 2.69 -36.78 -10.84
C LEU A 35 3.83 -36.26 -9.96
N GLY A 36 3.75 -35.02 -9.46
CA GLY A 36 4.73 -34.48 -8.51
C GLY A 36 4.77 -35.25 -7.18
N TYR A 37 3.62 -35.71 -6.67
CA TYR A 37 3.59 -36.63 -5.51
C TYR A 37 4.13 -38.02 -5.86
N ALA A 38 3.72 -38.56 -7.01
CA ALA A 38 4.08 -39.90 -7.46
C ALA A 38 5.59 -40.02 -7.75
N ASP A 39 6.28 -38.94 -8.10
CA ASP A 39 7.72 -38.94 -8.29
C ASP A 39 8.52 -39.40 -7.06
N GLY A 40 8.09 -39.02 -5.87
CA GLY A 40 8.71 -39.47 -4.62
C GLY A 40 8.10 -40.76 -4.05
N SER A 41 6.82 -40.99 -4.28
CA SER A 41 6.05 -42.02 -3.56
C SER A 41 5.73 -43.26 -4.40
N MET A 42 5.69 -43.14 -5.73
CA MET A 42 5.28 -44.17 -6.69
C MET A 42 6.03 -44.02 -8.04
N PRO A 43 7.36 -44.09 -8.06
CA PRO A 43 8.16 -43.70 -9.23
C PRO A 43 7.83 -44.52 -10.48
N GLU A 44 7.53 -45.81 -10.34
CA GLU A 44 7.16 -46.67 -11.48
C GLU A 44 5.79 -46.30 -12.07
N VAL A 45 4.82 -45.87 -11.24
CA VAL A 45 3.51 -45.39 -11.69
C VAL A 45 3.69 -44.06 -12.43
N ALA A 46 4.48 -43.14 -11.88
CA ALA A 46 4.79 -41.87 -12.54
C ALA A 46 5.46 -42.11 -13.89
N LYS A 47 6.46 -42.99 -13.95
CA LYS A 47 7.17 -43.37 -15.19
C LYS A 47 6.22 -43.98 -16.23
N ALA A 48 5.32 -44.88 -15.83
CA ALA A 48 4.35 -45.49 -16.72
C ALA A 48 3.38 -44.45 -17.31
N ILE A 49 2.85 -43.55 -16.49
CA ILE A 49 1.98 -42.45 -16.96
C ILE A 49 2.73 -41.56 -17.94
N ARG A 50 3.94 -41.09 -17.60
CA ARG A 50 4.75 -40.22 -18.48
C ARG A 50 5.01 -40.87 -19.84
N ALA A 51 5.39 -42.15 -19.84
CA ALA A 51 5.61 -42.91 -21.07
C ALA A 51 4.32 -43.07 -21.89
N GLY A 52 3.19 -43.28 -21.21
CA GLY A 52 1.88 -43.34 -21.85
C GLY A 52 1.45 -42.01 -22.47
N LEU A 53 1.62 -40.89 -21.77
CA LEU A 53 1.34 -39.54 -22.27
C LEU A 53 2.18 -39.21 -23.51
N ALA A 54 3.48 -39.59 -23.50
CA ALA A 54 4.37 -39.39 -24.64
C ALA A 54 3.95 -40.17 -25.91
N LYS A 55 3.24 -41.30 -25.73
CA LYS A 55 2.69 -42.10 -26.83
C LYS A 55 1.32 -41.64 -27.31
N ALA A 56 0.68 -40.70 -26.62
CA ALA A 56 -0.67 -40.22 -26.93
C ALA A 56 -0.74 -38.69 -27.12
N PRO A 57 0.12 -38.08 -27.97
CA PRO A 57 0.25 -36.63 -28.07
C PRO A 57 -1.06 -35.93 -28.44
N ASP A 58 -1.90 -36.52 -29.31
CA ASP A 58 -3.17 -35.92 -29.72
C ASP A 58 -4.21 -35.91 -28.59
N ALA A 59 -4.26 -36.99 -27.78
CA ALA A 59 -5.15 -37.06 -26.64
C ALA A 59 -4.74 -36.05 -25.56
N VAL A 60 -3.42 -35.91 -25.34
CA VAL A 60 -2.88 -34.92 -24.40
C VAL A 60 -3.14 -33.49 -24.90
N LEU A 61 -2.97 -33.21 -26.20
CA LEU A 61 -3.27 -31.91 -26.78
C LEU A 61 -4.77 -31.57 -26.66
N LYS A 62 -5.65 -32.52 -26.96
CA LYS A 62 -7.10 -32.34 -26.78
C LYS A 62 -7.44 -31.98 -25.33
N GLN A 63 -6.80 -32.66 -24.38
CA GLN A 63 -6.98 -32.38 -22.96
C GLN A 63 -6.38 -31.03 -22.56
N ALA A 64 -5.27 -30.61 -23.15
CA ALA A 64 -4.66 -29.30 -22.95
C ALA A 64 -5.59 -28.16 -23.39
N LEU A 65 -6.25 -28.31 -24.55
CA LEU A 65 -7.23 -27.35 -25.07
C LEU A 65 -8.53 -27.29 -24.24
N ALA A 66 -8.80 -28.33 -23.45
CA ALA A 66 -9.96 -28.38 -22.53
C ALA A 66 -9.62 -27.93 -21.09
N THR A 67 -8.33 -27.78 -20.75
CA THR A 67 -7.87 -27.46 -19.39
C THR A 67 -7.79 -25.94 -19.20
N PRO A 68 -8.31 -25.32 -18.12
CA PRO A 68 -8.13 -23.89 -17.87
C PRO A 68 -6.67 -23.41 -17.99
N LEU A 69 -6.45 -22.20 -18.51
CA LEU A 69 -5.09 -21.74 -18.89
C LEU A 69 -4.10 -21.70 -17.72
N ASP A 70 -4.54 -21.41 -16.50
CA ASP A 70 -3.74 -21.46 -15.28
C ASP A 70 -3.25 -22.89 -14.99
N GLN A 71 -4.15 -23.87 -15.06
CA GLN A 71 -3.85 -25.29 -14.86
C GLN A 71 -2.95 -25.85 -15.96
N LEU A 72 -3.12 -25.36 -17.20
CA LEU A 72 -2.27 -25.71 -18.33
C LEU A 72 -0.85 -25.17 -18.14
N ALA A 73 -0.69 -23.93 -17.66
CA ALA A 73 0.62 -23.36 -17.34
C ALA A 73 1.34 -24.16 -16.25
N SER A 74 0.64 -24.54 -15.17
CA SER A 74 1.20 -25.40 -14.12
C SER A 74 1.64 -26.76 -14.66
N PHE A 75 0.82 -27.40 -15.51
CA PHE A 75 1.18 -28.67 -16.12
C PHE A 75 2.39 -28.56 -17.04
N LEU A 76 2.43 -27.54 -17.91
CA LEU A 76 3.57 -27.33 -18.80
C LEU A 76 4.86 -27.00 -18.02
N GLY A 77 4.76 -26.28 -16.91
CA GLY A 77 5.89 -26.03 -16.00
C GLY A 77 6.44 -27.31 -15.37
N TYR A 78 5.59 -28.25 -14.96
CA TYR A 78 6.02 -29.58 -14.52
C TYR A 78 6.61 -30.42 -15.67
N ALA A 79 5.92 -30.44 -16.82
CA ALA A 79 6.30 -31.22 -17.99
C ALA A 79 7.63 -30.75 -18.59
N ASP A 80 7.99 -29.47 -18.45
CA ASP A 80 9.28 -28.93 -18.89
C ASP A 80 10.48 -29.69 -18.31
N GLY A 81 10.42 -30.04 -17.02
CA GLY A 81 11.50 -30.79 -16.36
C GLY A 81 11.32 -32.31 -16.44
N SER A 82 10.07 -32.77 -16.45
CA SER A 82 9.75 -34.19 -16.23
C SER A 82 9.33 -34.96 -17.48
N MET A 83 8.84 -34.27 -18.52
CA MET A 83 8.27 -34.83 -19.75
C MET A 83 8.51 -33.90 -20.95
N PRO A 84 9.76 -33.61 -21.33
CA PRO A 84 10.07 -32.56 -22.31
C PRO A 84 9.43 -32.81 -23.68
N GLU A 85 9.30 -34.07 -24.12
CA GLU A 85 8.65 -34.40 -25.39
C GLU A 85 7.12 -34.18 -25.36
N VAL A 86 6.46 -34.45 -24.22
CA VAL A 86 5.03 -34.16 -24.03
C VAL A 86 4.81 -32.65 -24.03
N ALA A 87 5.64 -31.90 -23.31
CA ALA A 87 5.60 -30.45 -23.32
C ALA A 87 5.77 -29.92 -24.75
N LYS A 88 6.80 -30.37 -25.48
CA LYS A 88 7.05 -29.97 -26.87
C LYS A 88 5.87 -30.28 -27.79
N ALA A 89 5.25 -31.46 -27.67
CA ALA A 89 4.08 -31.84 -28.47
C ALA A 89 2.87 -30.92 -28.21
N ILE A 90 2.56 -30.64 -26.94
CA ILE A 90 1.47 -29.72 -26.58
C ILE A 90 1.75 -28.33 -27.16
N ARG A 91 2.97 -27.80 -26.98
CA ARG A 91 3.36 -26.48 -27.47
C ARG A 91 3.21 -26.35 -28.98
N ALA A 92 3.68 -27.34 -29.72
CA ALA A 92 3.53 -27.40 -31.17
C ALA A 92 2.06 -27.49 -31.59
N GLY A 93 1.23 -28.20 -30.82
CA GLY A 93 -0.21 -28.27 -31.03
C GLY A 93 -0.92 -26.95 -30.79
N LEU A 94 -0.65 -26.27 -29.67
CA LEU A 94 -1.20 -24.96 -29.34
C LEU A 94 -0.83 -23.89 -30.39
N ALA A 95 0.38 -23.97 -30.95
CA ALA A 95 0.83 -23.03 -31.99
C ALA A 95 0.12 -23.22 -33.34
N LYS A 96 -0.44 -24.40 -33.60
CA LYS A 96 -1.15 -24.72 -34.85
C LYS A 96 -2.60 -24.25 -34.88
N ASP A 97 -3.22 -24.07 -33.72
CA ASP A 97 -4.63 -23.66 -33.61
C ASP A 97 -4.80 -22.49 -32.61
N PRO A 98 -4.30 -21.29 -32.96
CA PRO A 98 -4.39 -20.14 -32.08
C PRO A 98 -5.83 -19.69 -31.79
N ASP A 99 -6.79 -20.02 -32.66
CA ASP A 99 -8.20 -19.69 -32.46
C ASP A 99 -8.84 -20.55 -31.38
N ALA A 100 -8.50 -21.85 -31.30
CA ALA A 100 -8.93 -22.69 -30.19
C ALA A 100 -8.34 -22.19 -28.86
N VAL A 101 -7.06 -21.81 -28.85
CA VAL A 101 -6.43 -21.25 -27.64
C VAL A 101 -7.03 -19.88 -27.28
N LEU A 102 -7.39 -19.05 -28.26
CA LEU A 102 -8.10 -17.79 -28.02
C LEU A 102 -9.49 -18.04 -27.41
N LYS A 103 -10.25 -19.00 -27.94
CA LYS A 103 -11.58 -19.34 -27.41
C LYS A 103 -11.49 -19.78 -25.95
N GLN A 104 -10.47 -20.58 -25.62
CA GLN A 104 -10.17 -20.99 -24.26
C GLN A 104 -9.73 -19.79 -23.38
N ALA A 105 -8.92 -18.89 -23.91
CA ALA A 105 -8.51 -17.65 -23.24
C ALA A 105 -9.69 -16.74 -22.90
N LEU A 106 -10.64 -16.57 -23.82
CA LEU A 106 -11.83 -15.76 -23.63
C LEU A 106 -12.86 -16.41 -22.67
N ALA A 107 -12.77 -17.73 -22.48
CA ALA A 107 -13.60 -18.47 -21.53
C ALA A 107 -13.00 -18.51 -20.10
N THR A 108 -11.74 -18.09 -19.93
CA THR A 108 -11.02 -18.13 -18.66
C THR A 108 -10.99 -16.73 -18.01
N PRO A 109 -11.02 -16.55 -16.67
CA PRO A 109 -10.76 -15.24 -16.06
C PRO A 109 -9.50 -14.53 -16.59
N LEU A 110 -9.57 -13.21 -16.80
CA LEU A 110 -8.46 -12.43 -17.42
C LEU A 110 -7.13 -12.53 -16.67
N GLU A 111 -7.15 -12.76 -15.36
CA GLU A 111 -5.92 -12.96 -14.57
C GLU A 111 -5.14 -14.21 -14.99
N HIS A 112 -5.84 -15.30 -15.33
CA HIS A 112 -5.23 -16.55 -15.76
C HIS A 112 -4.71 -16.39 -17.19
N LEU A 113 -5.40 -15.61 -18.02
CA LEU A 113 -4.89 -15.24 -19.34
C LEU A 113 -3.59 -14.45 -19.22
N ALA A 114 -3.54 -13.42 -18.36
CA ALA A 114 -2.32 -12.63 -18.14
C ALA A 114 -1.16 -13.50 -17.63
N SER A 115 -1.44 -14.41 -16.71
CA SER A 115 -0.44 -15.34 -16.17
C SER A 115 0.06 -16.34 -17.23
N PHE A 116 -0.85 -16.90 -18.02
CA PHE A 116 -0.51 -17.79 -19.13
C PHE A 116 0.31 -17.08 -20.20
N LEU A 117 -0.05 -15.85 -20.57
CA LEU A 117 0.70 -15.07 -21.56
C LEU A 117 2.13 -14.75 -21.09
N ARG A 118 2.34 -14.45 -19.80
CA ARG A 118 3.69 -14.29 -19.22
C ARG A 118 4.50 -15.57 -19.28
N TYR A 119 3.88 -16.71 -18.95
CA TYR A 119 4.51 -18.02 -19.11
C TYR A 119 4.87 -18.28 -20.58
N ALA A 120 3.92 -18.02 -21.47
CA ALA A 120 4.04 -18.27 -22.90
C ALA A 120 5.14 -17.43 -23.54
N ASP A 121 5.28 -16.15 -23.18
CA ASP A 121 6.37 -15.29 -23.67
C ASP A 121 7.77 -15.89 -23.40
N GLY A 122 7.94 -16.55 -22.25
CA GLY A 122 9.22 -17.14 -21.86
C GLY A 122 9.47 -18.56 -22.37
N LYS A 123 8.40 -19.34 -22.63
CA LYS A 123 8.49 -20.79 -22.87
C LYS A 123 7.91 -21.26 -24.20
N ILE A 124 7.04 -20.48 -24.82
CA ILE A 124 6.39 -20.71 -26.12
C ILE A 124 6.07 -19.38 -26.83
N PRO A 125 7.11 -18.64 -27.26
CA PRO A 125 6.93 -17.31 -27.82
C PRO A 125 6.05 -17.30 -29.07
N GLU A 126 5.98 -18.39 -29.83
CA GLU A 126 5.10 -18.53 -31.00
C GLU A 126 3.63 -18.52 -30.60
N VAL A 127 3.26 -19.25 -29.54
CA VAL A 127 1.89 -19.27 -29.00
C VAL A 127 1.54 -17.92 -28.40
N ALA A 128 2.47 -17.29 -27.66
CA ALA A 128 2.28 -15.97 -27.11
C ALA A 128 1.98 -14.93 -28.20
N LYS A 129 2.80 -14.87 -29.26
CA LYS A 129 2.60 -13.97 -30.40
C LYS A 129 1.28 -14.23 -31.11
N ALA A 130 0.92 -15.49 -31.33
CA ALA A 130 -0.32 -15.84 -32.01
C ALA A 130 -1.55 -15.42 -31.18
N LEU A 131 -1.51 -15.62 -29.86
CA LEU A 131 -2.57 -15.15 -28.95
C LEU A 131 -2.63 -13.63 -28.86
N GLN A 132 -1.50 -12.94 -28.75
CA GLN A 132 -1.44 -11.47 -28.75
C GLN A 132 -2.07 -10.90 -30.03
N ALA A 133 -1.73 -11.46 -31.20
CA ALA A 133 -2.31 -11.06 -32.47
C ALA A 133 -3.81 -11.36 -32.56
N SER A 134 -4.26 -12.46 -31.97
CA SER A 134 -5.67 -12.86 -31.96
C SER A 134 -6.51 -11.98 -31.02
N LEU A 135 -5.98 -11.64 -29.84
CA LEU A 135 -6.59 -10.68 -28.91
C LEU A 135 -6.70 -9.29 -29.55
N ALA A 136 -5.69 -8.85 -30.29
CA ALA A 136 -5.72 -7.58 -31.02
C ALA A 136 -6.80 -7.53 -32.10
N LYS A 137 -7.18 -8.68 -32.68
CA LYS A 137 -8.24 -8.80 -33.69
C LYS A 137 -9.65 -8.96 -33.09
N ALA A 138 -9.76 -9.20 -31.79
CA ALA A 138 -11.04 -9.43 -31.10
C ALA A 138 -11.28 -8.44 -29.92
N PRO A 139 -11.15 -7.12 -30.14
CA PRO A 139 -11.23 -6.13 -29.06
C PRO A 139 -12.57 -6.18 -28.30
N ASP A 140 -13.69 -6.38 -28.99
CA ASP A 140 -15.02 -6.39 -28.36
C ASP A 140 -15.23 -7.59 -27.42
N ALA A 141 -14.70 -8.76 -27.78
CA ALA A 141 -14.81 -9.96 -26.96
C ALA A 141 -14.01 -9.82 -25.67
N VAL A 142 -12.79 -9.31 -25.77
CA VAL A 142 -11.93 -9.02 -24.63
C VAL A 142 -12.50 -7.86 -23.80
N LEU A 143 -13.12 -6.85 -24.40
CA LEU A 143 -13.79 -5.75 -23.69
C LEU A 143 -14.94 -6.27 -22.83
N LYS A 144 -15.79 -7.11 -23.41
CA LYS A 144 -16.90 -7.75 -22.69
C LYS A 144 -16.39 -8.52 -21.47
N GLN A 145 -15.28 -9.22 -21.62
CA GLN A 145 -14.64 -9.96 -20.53
C GLN A 145 -14.04 -9.03 -19.47
N ALA A 146 -13.37 -7.94 -19.90
CA ALA A 146 -12.82 -6.92 -19.01
C ALA A 146 -13.89 -6.29 -18.11
N LEU A 147 -15.06 -5.96 -18.67
CA LEU A 147 -16.19 -5.40 -17.93
C LEU A 147 -16.83 -6.38 -16.92
N ALA A 148 -16.63 -7.68 -17.11
CA ALA A 148 -17.14 -8.72 -16.22
C ALA A 148 -16.13 -9.17 -15.15
N THR A 149 -14.88 -8.78 -15.30
CA THR A 149 -13.75 -9.26 -14.48
C THR A 149 -13.56 -8.38 -13.24
N PRO A 150 -13.12 -8.94 -12.10
CA PRO A 150 -12.69 -8.14 -10.96
C PRO A 150 -11.58 -7.12 -11.29
N LEU A 151 -11.62 -5.93 -10.68
CA LEU A 151 -10.73 -4.82 -11.06
C LEU A 151 -9.24 -5.11 -10.86
N ASP A 152 -8.87 -5.92 -9.86
CA ASP A 152 -7.50 -6.37 -9.61
C ASP A 152 -6.98 -7.31 -10.71
N HIS A 153 -7.84 -8.21 -11.19
CA HIS A 153 -7.52 -9.11 -12.30
C HIS A 153 -7.42 -8.33 -13.62
N LEU A 154 -8.29 -7.33 -13.81
CA LEU A 154 -8.20 -6.40 -14.93
C LEU A 154 -6.87 -5.62 -14.88
N ALA A 155 -6.47 -5.10 -13.72
CA ALA A 155 -5.20 -4.41 -13.53
C ALA A 155 -3.99 -5.30 -13.89
N SER A 156 -4.03 -6.59 -13.53
CA SER A 156 -2.99 -7.56 -13.89
C SER A 156 -2.88 -7.77 -15.41
N PHE A 157 -4.02 -7.86 -16.11
CA PHE A 157 -4.06 -8.00 -17.56
C PHE A 157 -3.59 -6.73 -18.28
N LEU A 158 -4.05 -5.55 -17.88
CA LEU A 158 -3.58 -4.27 -18.43
C LEU A 158 -2.07 -4.09 -18.18
N GLY A 159 -1.58 -4.50 -17.00
CA GLY A 159 -0.16 -4.61 -16.67
C GLY A 159 0.64 -5.38 -17.70
N TYR A 160 0.13 -6.52 -18.13
CA TYR A 160 0.75 -7.31 -19.19
C TYR A 160 0.63 -6.60 -20.55
N ALA A 161 -0.59 -6.19 -20.93
CA ALA A 161 -0.88 -5.59 -22.23
C ALA A 161 -0.04 -4.33 -22.50
N ARG A 162 0.17 -3.48 -21.50
CA ARG A 162 1.03 -2.29 -21.61
C ARG A 162 2.46 -2.62 -22.08
N THR A 163 2.98 -3.77 -21.69
CA THR A 163 4.37 -4.18 -21.98
C THR A 163 4.50 -5.01 -23.26
N LYS A 164 3.46 -5.74 -23.67
CA LYS A 164 3.52 -6.73 -24.76
C LYS A 164 2.53 -6.48 -25.89
N MET A 165 1.51 -5.67 -25.67
CA MET A 165 0.40 -5.40 -26.58
C MET A 165 -0.06 -3.93 -26.44
N ALA A 166 0.87 -2.97 -26.55
CA ALA A 166 0.61 -1.57 -26.22
C ALA A 166 -0.55 -0.94 -27.02
N ASP A 167 -0.72 -1.33 -28.29
CA ASP A 167 -1.84 -0.84 -29.11
C ASP A 167 -3.19 -1.37 -28.61
N VAL A 168 -3.21 -2.63 -28.18
CA VAL A 168 -4.39 -3.28 -27.59
C VAL A 168 -4.75 -2.58 -26.27
N GLU A 169 -3.75 -2.33 -25.42
CA GLU A 169 -3.92 -1.62 -24.15
C GLU A 169 -4.51 -0.22 -24.33
N LYS A 170 -4.00 0.58 -25.27
CA LYS A 170 -4.54 1.92 -25.56
C LYS A 170 -5.99 1.87 -26.04
N VAL A 171 -6.32 0.92 -26.93
CA VAL A 171 -7.70 0.73 -27.39
C VAL A 171 -8.61 0.39 -26.22
N PHE A 172 -8.17 -0.51 -25.33
CA PHE A 172 -8.93 -0.86 -24.13
C PHE A 172 -9.11 0.31 -23.18
N GLN A 173 -8.06 1.07 -22.92
CA GLN A 173 -8.15 2.25 -22.06
C GLN A 173 -9.21 3.23 -22.57
N ASN A 174 -9.17 3.54 -23.88
CA ASN A 174 -10.15 4.43 -24.50
C ASN A 174 -11.58 3.87 -24.48
N GLN A 175 -11.75 2.57 -24.60
CA GLN A 175 -13.08 1.94 -24.60
C GLN A 175 -13.65 1.74 -23.19
N LEU A 176 -12.82 1.43 -22.19
CA LEU A 176 -13.25 1.22 -20.81
C LEU A 176 -13.65 2.54 -20.14
N LEU A 177 -12.99 3.63 -20.51
CA LEU A 177 -13.15 4.95 -19.92
C LEU A 177 -14.22 5.82 -20.63
N THR A 178 -15.07 5.23 -21.47
CA THR A 178 -16.10 5.95 -22.24
C THR A 178 -17.52 5.46 -21.98
N GLY A 179 -18.45 6.43 -21.90
CA GLY A 179 -19.90 6.21 -21.89
C GLY A 179 -20.38 5.10 -20.95
N VAL A 180 -21.08 4.13 -21.51
CA VAL A 180 -21.71 3.01 -20.78
C VAL A 180 -20.65 2.09 -20.12
N ASN A 181 -19.46 1.95 -20.71
CA ASN A 181 -18.43 1.08 -20.16
C ASN A 181 -17.84 1.67 -18.87
N LEU A 182 -17.64 2.98 -18.83
CA LEU A 182 -17.21 3.67 -17.62
C LEU A 182 -18.22 3.47 -16.50
N SER A 183 -19.53 3.60 -16.78
CA SER A 183 -20.58 3.33 -15.79
C SER A 183 -20.50 1.90 -15.25
N LYS A 184 -20.31 0.90 -16.12
CA LYS A 184 -20.15 -0.51 -15.69
C LYS A 184 -18.91 -0.72 -14.82
N ILE A 185 -17.81 -0.03 -15.13
CA ILE A 185 -16.60 -0.07 -14.31
C ILE A 185 -16.80 0.61 -12.96
N VAL A 186 -17.59 1.70 -12.90
CA VAL A 186 -17.98 2.35 -11.63
C VAL A 186 -18.82 1.40 -10.79
N ASP A 187 -19.82 0.74 -11.38
CA ASP A 187 -20.64 -0.28 -10.68
C ASP A 187 -19.76 -1.41 -10.16
N ARG A 188 -18.81 -1.88 -10.98
CA ARG A 188 -17.83 -2.89 -10.60
C ARG A 188 -16.93 -2.40 -9.46
N ALA A 189 -16.49 -1.14 -9.47
CA ALA A 189 -15.68 -0.56 -8.41
C ALA A 189 -16.41 -0.57 -7.06
N VAL A 190 -17.71 -0.22 -7.06
CA VAL A 190 -18.54 -0.32 -5.86
C VAL A 190 -18.64 -1.76 -5.37
N LEU A 191 -18.79 -2.74 -6.28
CA LEU A 191 -18.93 -4.15 -5.92
C LEU A 191 -17.63 -4.79 -5.41
N ASP A 192 -16.52 -4.53 -6.07
CA ASP A 192 -15.21 -5.16 -5.83
C ASP A 192 -14.47 -4.54 -4.65
N GLY A 193 -14.69 -3.24 -4.41
CA GLY A 193 -14.20 -2.55 -3.23
C GLY A 193 -12.86 -1.83 -3.39
N PRO A 194 -12.40 -1.18 -2.31
CA PRO A 194 -11.30 -0.22 -2.36
C PRO A 194 -9.94 -0.83 -2.73
N GLU A 195 -9.64 -2.04 -2.29
CA GLU A 195 -8.36 -2.70 -2.59
C GLU A 195 -8.17 -2.90 -4.10
N LYS A 196 -9.19 -3.47 -4.74
CA LYS A 196 -9.19 -3.79 -6.17
C LYS A 196 -9.26 -2.53 -7.04
N LEU A 197 -10.06 -1.55 -6.61
CA LEU A 197 -10.10 -0.23 -7.23
C LEU A 197 -8.72 0.46 -7.16
N TYR A 198 -8.07 0.43 -5.99
CA TYR A 198 -6.73 0.99 -5.83
C TYR A 198 -5.71 0.26 -6.71
N ALA A 199 -5.77 -1.08 -6.81
CA ALA A 199 -4.89 -1.84 -7.68
C ALA A 199 -5.01 -1.39 -9.15
N LEU A 200 -6.22 -1.12 -9.63
CA LEU A 200 -6.46 -0.59 -10.98
C LEU A 200 -5.92 0.84 -11.16
N CYS A 201 -6.21 1.75 -10.23
CA CYS A 201 -5.73 3.14 -10.31
C CYS A 201 -4.20 3.26 -10.14
N LYS A 202 -3.58 2.32 -9.43
CA LYS A 202 -2.12 2.21 -9.32
C LYS A 202 -1.48 1.82 -10.65
N HIS A 203 -2.19 1.03 -11.47
CA HIS A 203 -1.71 0.63 -12.79
C HIS A 203 -1.72 1.81 -13.77
N ASP A 204 -2.82 2.56 -13.83
CA ASP A 204 -2.91 3.79 -14.60
C ASP A 204 -3.76 4.85 -13.89
N ARG A 205 -3.21 6.07 -13.79
CA ARG A 205 -3.87 7.21 -13.16
C ARG A 205 -5.13 7.66 -13.88
N ALA A 206 -5.29 7.34 -15.17
CA ALA A 206 -6.50 7.64 -15.94
C ALA A 206 -7.75 7.00 -15.30
N TYR A 207 -7.62 5.82 -14.69
CA TYR A 207 -8.71 5.17 -13.95
C TYR A 207 -9.14 5.96 -12.69
N GLY A 208 -8.38 6.98 -12.29
CA GLY A 208 -8.79 7.94 -11.26
C GLY A 208 -10.13 8.63 -11.55
N GLN A 209 -10.53 8.74 -12.83
CA GLN A 209 -11.84 9.29 -13.21
C GLN A 209 -13.05 8.47 -12.72
N ILE A 210 -12.83 7.23 -12.28
CA ILE A 210 -13.86 6.37 -11.66
C ILE A 210 -14.27 6.96 -10.29
N LEU A 211 -13.30 7.45 -9.50
CA LEU A 211 -13.57 7.89 -8.12
C LEU A 211 -14.63 9.00 -8.06
N PRO A 212 -14.57 10.07 -8.89
CA PRO A 212 -15.62 11.09 -8.99
C PRO A 212 -17.04 10.58 -9.25
N MET A 213 -17.20 9.41 -9.86
CA MET A 213 -18.51 8.86 -10.23
C MET A 213 -19.09 7.90 -9.20
N ILE A 214 -18.31 7.49 -8.20
CA ILE A 214 -18.79 6.60 -7.14
C ILE A 214 -19.78 7.34 -6.25
N ASP A 215 -20.98 6.78 -6.13
CA ASP A 215 -21.98 7.17 -5.15
C ASP A 215 -21.48 6.87 -3.73
N VAL A 216 -21.34 7.92 -2.92
CA VAL A 216 -20.77 7.84 -1.57
C VAL A 216 -21.69 7.08 -0.60
N GLU A 217 -23.01 7.14 -0.77
CA GLU A 217 -23.95 6.47 0.12
C GLU A 217 -23.99 4.95 -0.13
N ALA A 218 -24.03 4.54 -1.39
CA ALA A 218 -23.94 3.14 -1.80
C ALA A 218 -22.59 2.53 -1.38
N TRP A 219 -21.50 3.27 -1.59
CA TRP A 219 -20.17 2.91 -1.13
C TRP A 219 -20.13 2.70 0.39
N SER A 220 -20.63 3.67 1.15
CA SER A 220 -20.66 3.62 2.61
C SER A 220 -21.51 2.45 3.12
N ARG A 221 -22.71 2.26 2.58
CA ARG A 221 -23.62 1.17 2.98
C ARG A 221 -22.97 -0.21 2.81
N ARG A 222 -22.19 -0.39 1.76
CA ARG A 222 -21.55 -1.69 1.47
C ARG A 222 -20.33 -1.94 2.35
N TRP A 223 -19.48 -0.93 2.52
CA TRP A 223 -18.12 -1.14 3.02
C TRP A 223 -17.89 -0.73 4.48
N ASN A 224 -18.79 0.05 5.08
CA ASN A 224 -18.64 0.56 6.45
C ASN A 224 -18.61 -0.53 7.54
N ASN A 225 -19.04 -1.75 7.23
CA ASN A 225 -19.04 -2.90 8.14
C ASN A 225 -18.38 -4.15 7.52
N PHE A 226 -17.37 -3.96 6.66
CA PHE A 226 -16.67 -5.06 6.01
C PHE A 226 -15.34 -5.39 6.72
N ASN A 227 -14.98 -6.68 6.79
CA ASN A 227 -13.64 -7.10 7.23
C ASN A 227 -12.68 -7.15 6.04
N PHE A 228 -11.76 -6.20 5.96
CA PHE A 228 -10.78 -6.10 4.88
C PHE A 228 -9.55 -7.00 5.06
N GLY A 229 -9.42 -7.73 6.18
CA GLY A 229 -8.18 -8.42 6.50
C GLY A 229 -7.04 -7.42 6.67
N SER A 230 -5.86 -7.71 6.11
CA SER A 230 -4.68 -6.85 6.23
C SER A 230 -4.76 -5.58 5.34
N PRO A 231 -4.86 -4.36 5.91
CA PRO A 231 -5.15 -3.14 5.16
C PRO A 231 -3.89 -2.48 4.57
N SER A 232 -2.98 -3.24 3.96
CA SER A 232 -1.70 -2.72 3.42
C SER A 232 -1.90 -1.75 2.25
N TRP A 233 -2.99 -1.92 1.48
CA TRP A 233 -3.37 -1.05 0.37
C TRP A 233 -3.98 0.29 0.83
N PHE A 234 -4.43 0.39 2.09
CA PHE A 234 -5.28 1.48 2.56
C PHE A 234 -4.61 2.85 2.47
N ALA A 235 -3.34 2.97 2.87
CA ALA A 235 -2.61 4.23 2.80
C ALA A 235 -2.50 4.77 1.37
N GLY A 236 -2.29 3.87 0.40
CA GLY A 236 -2.24 4.21 -1.02
C GLY A 236 -3.60 4.64 -1.56
N PHE A 237 -4.66 3.91 -1.20
CA PHE A 237 -6.04 4.27 -1.55
C PHE A 237 -6.45 5.63 -1.00
N ALA A 238 -6.17 5.88 0.29
CA ALA A 238 -6.48 7.15 0.93
C ALA A 238 -5.72 8.32 0.27
N SER A 239 -4.43 8.14 0.00
CA SER A 239 -3.61 9.14 -0.70
C SER A 239 -4.17 9.47 -2.09
N LEU A 240 -4.62 8.46 -2.84
CA LEU A 240 -5.26 8.64 -4.14
C LEU A 240 -6.56 9.45 -4.02
N CYS A 241 -7.42 9.09 -3.07
CA CYS A 241 -8.68 9.80 -2.84
C CYS A 241 -8.44 11.27 -2.48
N TYR A 242 -7.49 11.56 -1.58
CA TYR A 242 -7.15 12.93 -1.21
C TYR A 242 -6.61 13.73 -2.40
N SER A 243 -5.76 13.13 -3.24
CA SER A 243 -5.21 13.82 -4.43
C SER A 243 -6.27 14.19 -5.47
N LEU A 244 -7.44 13.54 -5.42
CA LEU A 244 -8.56 13.75 -6.34
C LEU A 244 -9.75 14.43 -5.66
N ASN A 245 -9.58 14.99 -4.45
CA ASN A 245 -10.65 15.61 -3.67
C ASN A 245 -11.87 14.70 -3.46
N ARG A 246 -11.62 13.42 -3.14
CA ARG A 246 -12.61 12.37 -2.89
C ARG A 246 -12.43 11.71 -1.52
N ASP A 247 -12.08 12.52 -0.52
CA ASP A 247 -11.91 12.17 0.89
C ASP A 247 -13.13 11.45 1.50
N ALA A 248 -14.35 11.79 1.06
CA ALA A 248 -15.58 11.14 1.50
C ALA A 248 -15.62 9.61 1.28
N LEU A 249 -14.80 9.06 0.37
CA LEU A 249 -14.69 7.61 0.15
C LEU A 249 -13.81 6.90 1.18
N VAL A 250 -12.92 7.64 1.86
CA VAL A 250 -11.93 7.09 2.81
C VAL A 250 -12.56 6.83 4.17
N GLY A 251 -13.40 7.75 4.65
CA GLY A 251 -14.02 7.68 5.98
C GLY A 251 -14.73 6.35 6.29
N PRO A 252 -15.64 5.86 5.43
CA PRO A 252 -16.34 4.59 5.65
C PRO A 252 -15.40 3.38 5.76
N ILE A 253 -14.33 3.37 4.96
CA ILE A 253 -13.34 2.30 4.97
C ILE A 253 -12.50 2.35 6.25
N ALA A 254 -12.05 3.55 6.64
CA ALA A 254 -11.33 3.75 7.90
C ALA A 254 -12.18 3.31 9.10
N ALA A 255 -13.47 3.66 9.09
CA ALA A 255 -14.41 3.29 10.15
C ALA A 255 -14.63 1.77 10.23
N ALA A 256 -14.74 1.08 9.08
CA ALA A 256 -14.83 -0.38 9.04
C ALA A 256 -13.59 -1.05 9.64
N VAL A 257 -12.39 -0.56 9.29
CA VAL A 257 -11.12 -1.06 9.86
C VAL A 257 -11.10 -0.87 11.38
N VAL A 258 -11.45 0.32 11.88
CA VAL A 258 -11.53 0.59 13.33
C VAL A 258 -12.50 -0.37 14.03
N ARG A 259 -13.68 -0.61 13.46
CA ARG A 259 -14.71 -1.44 14.09
C ARG A 259 -14.40 -2.94 14.05
N ILE A 260 -13.83 -3.45 12.97
CA ILE A 260 -13.87 -4.89 12.64
C ILE A 260 -12.49 -5.55 12.60
N ALA A 261 -11.42 -4.80 12.29
CA ALA A 261 -10.09 -5.40 12.12
C ALA A 261 -9.63 -6.13 13.38
N ARG A 262 -8.81 -7.17 13.20
CA ARG A 262 -8.29 -8.05 14.24
C ARG A 262 -6.79 -7.80 14.45
N ALA A 263 -6.21 -8.38 15.50
CA ALA A 263 -4.78 -8.26 15.77
C ALA A 263 -3.92 -8.84 14.63
N GLU A 264 -4.35 -9.95 14.06
CA GLU A 264 -3.70 -10.65 12.93
C GLU A 264 -3.57 -9.76 11.68
N ASP A 265 -4.57 -8.91 11.43
CA ASP A 265 -4.60 -8.01 10.26
C ASP A 265 -3.47 -6.96 10.28
N PHE A 266 -3.08 -6.51 11.48
CA PHE A 266 -2.03 -5.52 11.72
C PHE A 266 -0.67 -6.14 12.04
N SER A 267 -0.63 -7.46 12.26
CA SER A 267 0.61 -8.20 12.53
C SER A 267 1.37 -8.60 11.25
N SER A 268 0.80 -8.32 10.08
CA SER A 268 1.38 -8.67 8.78
C SER A 268 2.65 -7.84 8.45
N PRO A 269 3.71 -8.46 7.90
CA PRO A 269 4.87 -7.74 7.40
C PRO A 269 4.45 -6.70 6.34
N GLY A 270 4.74 -5.42 6.60
CA GLY A 270 4.37 -4.32 5.70
C GLY A 270 3.30 -3.38 6.25
N ILE A 271 2.57 -3.76 7.30
CA ILE A 271 1.71 -2.81 8.03
C ILE A 271 2.57 -2.00 8.99
N THR A 272 2.71 -0.72 8.68
CA THR A 272 3.52 0.22 9.45
C THR A 272 2.68 1.28 10.16
N MET A 273 3.29 1.98 11.12
CA MET A 273 2.76 3.22 11.72
C MET A 273 2.17 4.20 10.68
N ARG A 274 2.74 4.28 9.47
CA ARG A 274 2.20 5.12 8.39
C ARG A 274 0.81 4.68 7.93
N HIS A 275 0.50 3.39 7.93
CA HIS A 275 -0.82 2.90 7.54
C HIS A 275 -1.87 3.27 8.58
N LEU A 276 -1.47 3.17 9.86
CA LEU A 276 -2.31 3.49 10.99
C LEU A 276 -2.72 4.97 11.00
N THR A 277 -1.85 5.89 10.58
CA THR A 277 -2.17 7.33 10.62
C THR A 277 -3.35 7.65 9.71
N PHE A 278 -3.45 7.03 8.53
CA PHE A 278 -4.62 7.19 7.66
C PHE A 278 -5.87 6.60 8.32
N VAL A 279 -5.76 5.46 9.02
CA VAL A 279 -6.90 4.79 9.66
C VAL A 279 -7.44 5.61 10.84
N VAL A 280 -6.57 6.29 11.58
CA VAL A 280 -6.94 7.02 12.80
C VAL A 280 -7.35 8.46 12.50
N THR A 281 -6.82 9.08 11.44
CA THR A 281 -7.09 10.49 11.11
C THR A 281 -8.26 10.70 10.15
N ALA A 282 -8.70 9.64 9.44
CA ALA A 282 -9.78 9.70 8.45
C ALA A 282 -11.22 9.40 8.93
N PRO A 283 -11.52 8.70 10.06
CA PRO A 283 -12.90 8.34 10.38
C PRO A 283 -13.71 9.53 10.91
N HIS A 284 -14.41 10.22 10.02
CA HIS A 284 -15.50 11.13 10.38
C HIS A 284 -16.75 10.29 10.72
N GLY A 285 -16.82 9.73 11.93
CA GLY A 285 -17.97 8.94 12.37
C GLY A 285 -17.69 7.78 13.33
N CYS A 286 -16.44 7.58 13.75
CA CYS A 286 -16.14 6.69 14.86
C CYS A 286 -16.24 7.45 16.19
N THR A 287 -16.89 6.83 17.17
CA THR A 287 -16.88 7.31 18.55
C THR A 287 -15.50 7.11 19.18
N PRO A 288 -15.08 7.94 20.15
CA PRO A 288 -13.81 7.74 20.86
C PRO A 288 -13.65 6.32 21.44
N GLY A 289 -14.73 5.74 21.97
CA GLY A 289 -14.73 4.38 22.51
C GLY A 289 -14.58 3.26 21.47
N GLU A 290 -14.91 3.49 20.18
CA GLU A 290 -14.59 2.55 19.10
C GLU A 290 -13.10 2.58 18.76
N VAL A 291 -12.50 3.79 18.73
CA VAL A 291 -11.08 3.99 18.46
C VAL A 291 -10.22 3.38 19.58
N GLU A 292 -10.61 3.56 20.84
CA GLU A 292 -9.93 2.94 21.98
C GLU A 292 -10.00 1.40 21.94
N ARG A 293 -11.18 0.83 21.63
CA ARG A 293 -11.33 -0.61 21.45
C ARG A 293 -10.48 -1.15 20.31
N PHE A 294 -10.39 -0.40 19.20
CA PHE A 294 -9.50 -0.75 18.09
C PHE A 294 -8.04 -0.80 18.52
N PHE A 295 -7.58 0.23 19.23
CA PHE A 295 -6.21 0.27 19.73
C PHE A 295 -5.90 -0.89 20.66
N SER A 296 -6.77 -1.17 21.65
CA SER A 296 -6.58 -2.30 22.56
C SER A 296 -6.54 -3.65 21.85
N ARG A 297 -7.22 -3.77 20.70
CA ARG A 297 -7.38 -5.02 19.96
C ARG A 297 -6.27 -5.24 18.94
N CYS A 298 -5.85 -4.19 18.23
CA CYS A 298 -4.96 -4.29 17.07
C CYS A 298 -3.57 -3.69 17.31
N ILE A 299 -3.45 -2.70 18.20
CA ILE A 299 -2.25 -1.89 18.37
C ILE A 299 -1.70 -2.15 19.78
N THR A 300 -1.19 -3.36 20.02
CA THR A 300 -0.67 -3.74 21.34
C THR A 300 0.63 -2.98 21.68
N PRO A 301 1.02 -2.91 22.97
CA PRO A 301 2.32 -2.34 23.34
C PRO A 301 3.50 -3.02 22.62
N ASP A 302 3.45 -4.34 22.42
CA ASP A 302 4.47 -5.08 21.68
C ASP A 302 4.51 -4.70 20.20
N TRP A 303 3.34 -4.48 19.59
CA TRP A 303 3.27 -3.96 18.23
C TRP A 303 3.89 -2.56 18.14
N LEU A 304 3.54 -1.65 19.05
CA LEU A 304 4.15 -0.31 19.10
C LEU A 304 5.67 -0.36 19.29
N LYS A 305 6.15 -1.22 20.19
CA LYS A 305 7.58 -1.46 20.37
C LYS A 305 8.23 -1.91 19.08
N ALA A 306 7.67 -2.91 18.40
CA ALA A 306 8.19 -3.41 17.13
C ALA A 306 8.22 -2.32 16.05
N GLN A 307 7.19 -1.47 15.97
CA GLN A 307 7.12 -0.39 15.00
C GLN A 307 8.16 0.72 15.27
N TYR A 308 8.32 1.13 16.52
CA TYR A 308 9.32 2.14 16.89
C TYR A 308 10.76 1.63 16.78
N SER A 309 10.98 0.34 17.05
CA SER A 309 12.29 -0.30 16.95
C SER A 309 12.60 -0.87 15.56
N SER A 310 11.68 -0.81 14.60
CA SER A 310 11.88 -1.39 13.27
C SER A 310 12.98 -0.64 12.49
N PRO A 311 14.04 -1.32 12.03
CA PRO A 311 15.09 -0.70 11.21
C PRO A 311 14.59 -0.34 9.80
N ASP A 312 13.50 -0.97 9.33
CA ASP A 312 12.95 -0.80 7.98
C ASP A 312 12.20 0.53 7.81
N ALA A 313 11.77 1.15 8.91
CA ALA A 313 11.18 2.47 8.90
C ALA A 313 12.27 3.55 8.95
N SER A 314 12.36 4.38 7.91
CA SER A 314 13.25 5.56 7.96
C SER A 314 12.81 6.52 9.05
N VAL A 315 13.77 7.26 9.61
CA VAL A 315 13.54 8.25 10.67
C VAL A 315 12.49 9.27 10.23
N GLY A 316 12.55 9.76 8.99
CA GLY A 316 11.56 10.69 8.45
C GLY A 316 10.15 10.11 8.32
N ALA A 317 10.04 8.84 7.91
CA ALA A 317 8.73 8.17 7.81
C ALA A 317 8.08 7.98 9.19
N LEU A 318 8.89 7.59 10.19
CA LEU A 318 8.45 7.49 11.58
C LEU A 318 8.04 8.87 12.13
N ALA A 319 8.86 9.90 11.90
CA ALA A 319 8.58 11.26 12.34
C ALA A 319 7.25 11.78 11.79
N GLY A 320 7.00 11.59 10.49
CA GLY A 320 5.73 11.97 9.87
C GLY A 320 4.53 11.25 10.47
N ALA A 321 4.66 9.95 10.75
CA ALA A 321 3.59 9.16 11.36
C ALA A 321 3.30 9.59 12.81
N VAL A 322 4.34 9.73 13.64
CA VAL A 322 4.21 10.20 15.02
C VAL A 322 3.64 11.62 15.07
N ARG A 323 4.08 12.53 14.19
CA ARG A 323 3.55 13.89 14.10
C ARG A 323 2.05 13.87 13.80
N SER A 324 1.61 13.05 12.84
CA SER A 324 0.20 12.94 12.51
C SER A 324 -0.65 12.50 13.71
N ILE A 325 -0.13 11.61 14.55
CA ILE A 325 -0.79 11.17 15.78
C ILE A 325 -0.76 12.27 16.84
N ALA A 326 0.38 12.94 17.02
CA ALA A 326 0.55 14.05 17.98
C ALA A 326 -0.37 15.25 17.66
N MET A 327 -0.73 15.44 16.39
CA MET A 327 -1.68 16.46 15.94
C MET A 327 -3.15 16.02 16.04
N SER A 328 -3.44 14.77 16.44
CA SER A 328 -4.80 14.34 16.74
C SER A 328 -5.41 15.22 17.82
N GLU A 329 -6.67 15.63 17.65
CA GLU A 329 -7.40 16.44 18.63
C GLU A 329 -7.77 15.61 19.87
N GLN A 330 -7.94 14.30 19.72
CA GLN A 330 -8.29 13.39 20.80
C GLN A 330 -7.08 13.09 21.69
N GLU A 331 -7.17 13.47 22.97
CA GLU A 331 -6.08 13.24 23.93
C GLU A 331 -5.86 11.76 24.22
N SER A 332 -6.92 10.95 24.29
CA SER A 332 -6.79 9.50 24.50
C SER A 332 -5.98 8.83 23.41
N VAL A 333 -6.16 9.25 22.15
CA VAL A 333 -5.32 8.82 21.02
C VAL A 333 -3.87 9.19 21.30
N ARG A 334 -3.55 10.45 21.58
CA ARG A 334 -2.16 10.89 21.81
C ARG A 334 -1.50 10.09 22.95
N ARG A 335 -2.20 9.93 24.07
CA ARG A 335 -1.71 9.20 25.26
C ARG A 335 -1.44 7.73 24.96
N TYR A 336 -2.26 7.08 24.12
CA TYR A 336 -2.08 5.67 23.77
C TYR A 336 -0.74 5.38 23.09
N PHE A 337 -0.26 6.30 22.25
CA PHE A 337 0.98 6.12 21.49
C PHE A 337 2.26 6.49 22.25
N LEU A 338 2.15 6.92 23.51
CA LEU A 338 3.29 7.11 24.40
C LEU A 338 3.85 5.75 24.83
N HIS A 339 4.83 5.25 24.08
CA HIS A 339 5.57 4.03 24.40
C HIS A 339 7.10 4.27 24.49
N PRO A 340 7.81 3.84 25.56
CA PRO A 340 9.23 4.16 25.79
C PRO A 340 10.18 3.87 24.61
N ALA A 341 9.85 2.89 23.77
CA ALA A 341 10.61 2.57 22.56
C ALA A 341 10.74 3.75 21.58
N LEU A 342 9.78 4.68 21.52
CA LEU A 342 9.89 5.87 20.67
C LEU A 342 11.03 6.79 21.14
N LEU A 343 11.09 7.02 22.46
CA LEU A 343 12.18 7.81 23.06
C LEU A 343 13.54 7.13 22.87
N GLN A 344 13.59 5.81 23.07
CA GLN A 344 14.80 5.03 22.80
C GLN A 344 15.23 5.15 21.34
N ARG A 345 14.28 5.11 20.39
CA ARG A 345 14.57 5.30 18.97
C ARG A 345 15.11 6.70 18.68
N LEU A 346 14.47 7.74 19.21
CA LEU A 346 14.93 9.12 19.04
C LEU A 346 16.36 9.33 19.55
N LEU A 347 16.71 8.76 20.71
CA LEU A 347 18.05 8.85 21.27
C LEU A 347 19.09 8.03 20.50
N ALA A 348 18.72 6.82 20.06
CA ALA A 348 19.60 5.96 19.27
C ALA A 348 19.94 6.56 17.88
N GLU A 349 19.01 7.31 17.30
CA GLU A 349 19.17 7.97 16.00
C GLU A 349 19.81 9.36 16.08
N GLN A 350 20.23 9.79 17.28
CA GLN A 350 20.83 11.12 17.44
C GLN A 350 22.04 11.30 16.51
N PRO A 351 22.07 12.35 15.68
CA PRO A 351 23.17 12.56 14.75
C PRO A 351 24.50 12.73 15.46
N THR A 352 25.51 12.02 14.96
CA THR A 352 26.93 12.22 15.29
C THR A 352 27.61 13.07 14.21
N ASN A 353 28.80 13.59 14.52
CA ASN A 353 29.58 14.38 13.57
C ASN A 353 29.85 13.60 12.28
N GLY A 354 29.56 14.22 11.12
CA GLY A 354 29.77 13.62 9.80
C GLY A 354 28.59 12.81 9.23
N GLN A 355 27.47 12.72 9.95
CA GLN A 355 26.21 12.17 9.43
C GLN A 355 25.69 12.95 8.21
N ALA A 356 24.92 12.28 7.35
CA ALA A 356 24.28 12.92 6.20
C ALA A 356 23.31 14.01 6.65
N SER A 357 23.30 15.16 5.97
CA SER A 357 22.42 16.29 6.30
C SER A 357 20.94 15.91 6.33
N ARG A 358 20.53 14.99 5.44
CA ARG A 358 19.18 14.41 5.44
C ARG A 358 18.83 13.69 6.74
N HIS A 359 19.76 12.92 7.31
CA HIS A 359 19.53 12.23 8.58
C HIS A 359 19.32 13.23 9.73
N VAL A 360 20.14 14.28 9.79
CA VAL A 360 19.98 15.37 10.77
C VAL A 360 18.59 16.01 10.64
N ALA A 361 18.15 16.27 9.41
CA ALA A 361 16.87 16.91 9.13
C ALA A 361 15.67 16.01 9.46
N GLU A 362 15.76 14.70 9.18
CA GLU A 362 14.76 13.70 9.57
C GLU A 362 14.71 13.50 11.10
N TRP A 363 15.87 13.53 11.77
CA TRP A 363 15.95 13.43 13.23
C TRP A 363 15.32 14.64 13.94
N LEU A 364 15.55 15.87 13.45
CA LEU A 364 14.89 17.06 13.98
C LEU A 364 13.36 16.95 13.87
N GLN A 365 12.84 16.42 12.75
CA GLN A 365 11.41 16.13 12.63
C GLN A 365 10.94 15.11 13.67
N LEU A 366 11.73 14.07 13.93
CA LEU A 366 11.39 13.06 14.95
C LEU A 366 11.40 13.67 16.36
N LEU A 367 12.35 14.56 16.67
CA LEU A 367 12.42 15.30 17.92
C LEU A 367 11.13 16.11 18.13
N SER A 368 10.73 16.89 17.12
CA SER A 368 9.47 17.64 17.12
C SER A 368 8.26 16.74 17.38
N ALA A 369 8.12 15.67 16.59
CA ALA A 369 7.00 14.75 16.67
C ALA A 369 6.89 14.08 18.04
N THR A 370 8.03 13.63 18.59
CA THR A 370 8.11 12.98 19.91
C THR A 370 7.72 13.95 21.02
N ARG A 371 8.17 15.21 20.92
CA ARG A 371 7.89 16.24 21.93
C ARG A 371 6.44 16.71 21.87
N LEU A 372 5.88 16.89 20.68
CA LEU A 372 4.45 17.18 20.48
C LEU A 372 3.52 16.04 20.97
N LEU A 373 3.99 14.79 21.00
CA LEU A 373 3.18 13.67 21.47
C LEU A 373 2.97 13.67 22.98
N GLY A 374 3.91 14.21 23.77
CA GLY A 374 3.80 14.19 25.23
C GLY A 374 5.05 13.78 25.99
N TYR A 375 6.18 13.47 25.33
CA TYR A 375 7.40 13.11 26.04
C TYR A 375 7.96 14.33 26.73
N ASP A 376 7.77 14.44 28.05
CA ASP A 376 8.44 15.42 28.88
C ASP A 376 9.63 14.79 29.60
N VAL A 377 10.81 14.91 29.01
CA VAL A 377 12.04 14.43 29.64
C VAL A 377 13.08 15.51 29.47
N THR A 378 13.86 15.72 30.52
CA THR A 378 15.18 16.36 30.47
C THR A 378 16.11 15.50 29.61
N MET A 379 15.88 15.52 28.30
CA MET A 379 16.65 14.76 27.32
C MET A 379 18.06 15.33 27.28
N ARG A 380 19.05 14.54 27.71
CA ARG A 380 20.46 14.87 27.53
C ARG A 380 20.84 14.61 26.08
N LEU A 381 20.46 15.53 25.22
CA LEU A 381 20.90 15.55 23.84
C LEU A 381 22.37 15.96 23.77
N GLN A 382 23.14 15.28 22.92
CA GLN A 382 24.45 15.77 22.53
C GLN A 382 24.33 17.06 21.70
N PRO A 383 25.21 18.06 21.89
CA PRO A 383 25.30 19.20 21.00
C PRO A 383 25.57 18.75 19.55
N MET A 384 24.94 19.44 18.60
CA MET A 384 25.18 19.24 17.17
C MET A 384 26.00 20.41 16.62
N ASP A 385 26.82 20.13 15.61
CA ASP A 385 27.55 21.15 14.86
C ASP A 385 26.57 22.08 14.12
N SER A 386 26.70 23.39 14.33
CA SER A 386 25.93 24.43 13.63
C SER A 386 26.01 24.28 12.10
N ARG A 387 27.13 23.81 11.56
CA ARG A 387 27.26 23.53 10.13
C ARG A 387 26.37 22.38 9.70
N ALA A 388 26.29 21.30 10.49
CA ALA A 388 25.42 20.17 10.20
C ALA A 388 23.94 20.57 10.21
N ILE A 389 23.54 21.43 11.15
CA ILE A 389 22.17 21.99 11.20
C ILE A 389 21.92 22.88 9.97
N SER A 390 22.86 23.75 9.60
CA SER A 390 22.74 24.61 8.41
C SER A 390 22.58 23.80 7.12
N GLU A 391 23.34 22.72 6.96
CA GLU A 391 23.18 21.81 5.81
C GLU A 391 21.86 21.03 5.87
N ALA A 392 21.37 20.65 7.06
CA ALA A 392 20.08 20.00 7.24
C ALA A 392 18.91 20.87 6.77
N LEU A 393 18.98 22.19 7.03
CA LEU A 393 17.97 23.16 6.57
C LEU A 393 17.93 23.32 5.04
N LYS A 394 18.97 22.89 4.32
CA LYS A 394 19.02 22.92 2.85
C LYS A 394 18.43 21.66 2.20
N VAL A 395 18.17 20.60 2.97
CA VAL A 395 17.65 19.32 2.45
C VAL A 395 16.27 19.49 1.83
N TRP A 396 15.43 20.31 2.47
CA TRP A 396 14.13 20.73 1.95
C TRP A 396 14.11 22.25 1.88
N PRO A 397 14.50 22.83 0.73
CA PRO A 397 14.44 24.27 0.55
C PRO A 397 12.98 24.74 0.67
N PRO A 398 12.73 25.95 1.19
CA PRO A 398 11.38 26.48 1.31
C PRO A 398 10.68 26.50 -0.05
N GLY A 399 9.47 25.94 -0.10
CA GLY A 399 8.58 26.08 -1.24
C GLY A 399 8.02 27.51 -1.43
N PRO A 400 7.16 27.72 -2.43
CA PRO A 400 6.45 28.98 -2.63
C PRO A 400 5.63 29.37 -1.40
N VAL A 401 5.66 30.67 -1.02
CA VAL A 401 5.00 31.18 0.20
C VAL A 401 3.48 30.99 0.15
N ASP A 402 2.88 31.16 -1.03
CA ASP A 402 1.44 31.04 -1.29
C ASP A 402 0.89 29.62 -1.06
N GLN A 403 1.76 28.60 -1.05
CA GLN A 403 1.36 27.21 -0.78
C GLN A 403 1.29 26.89 0.72
N GLY A 404 1.73 27.81 1.57
CA GLY A 404 1.82 27.59 3.02
C GLY A 404 2.88 26.55 3.41
N ILE A 405 3.10 26.43 4.72
CA ILE A 405 4.11 25.52 5.28
C ILE A 405 3.72 24.05 5.09
N GLN A 406 4.63 23.25 4.52
CA GLN A 406 4.41 21.82 4.35
C GLN A 406 4.69 21.05 5.65
N PRO A 407 4.08 19.86 5.87
CA PRO A 407 4.28 19.09 7.10
C PRO A 407 5.75 18.74 7.42
N ILE A 408 6.56 18.49 6.39
CA ILE A 408 8.00 18.17 6.52
C ILE A 408 8.76 19.42 7.00
N GLU A 409 8.54 20.57 6.36
CA GLU A 409 9.15 21.86 6.75
C GLU A 409 8.73 22.26 8.16
N SER A 410 7.42 22.19 8.46
CA SER A 410 6.85 22.44 9.78
C SER A 410 7.50 21.55 10.85
N GLY A 411 7.65 20.25 10.57
CA GLY A 411 8.30 19.31 11.49
C GLY A 411 9.77 19.64 11.74
N LEU A 412 10.52 19.99 10.70
CA LEU A 412 11.94 20.33 10.79
C LEU A 412 12.16 21.58 11.66
N TRP A 413 11.44 22.66 11.38
CA TRP A 413 11.60 23.93 12.10
C TRP A 413 11.07 23.87 13.54
N ALA A 414 9.97 23.14 13.77
CA ALA A 414 9.50 22.87 15.12
C ALA A 414 10.52 22.02 15.91
N GLY A 415 11.23 21.10 15.23
CA GLY A 415 12.32 20.33 15.80
C GLY A 415 13.51 21.19 16.17
N LEU A 416 13.83 22.17 15.31
CA LEU A 416 14.89 23.14 15.56
C LEU A 416 14.58 24.04 16.75
N ARG A 417 13.34 24.54 16.86
CA ARG A 417 12.87 25.28 18.04
C ARG A 417 13.05 24.47 19.32
N GLU A 418 12.66 23.21 19.28
CA GLU A 418 12.75 22.31 20.43
C GLU A 418 14.20 21.97 20.79
N TRP A 419 15.07 21.82 19.79
CA TRP A 419 16.51 21.67 20.02
C TRP A 419 17.10 22.92 20.69
N CYS A 420 16.77 24.13 20.22
CA CYS A 420 17.20 25.38 20.87
C CYS A 420 16.69 25.49 22.32
N HIS A 421 15.44 25.08 22.57
CA HIS A 421 14.87 24.99 23.92
C HIS A 421 15.65 24.01 24.80
N ILE A 422 15.99 22.81 24.32
CA ILE A 422 16.70 21.81 25.13
C ILE A 422 18.15 22.22 25.38
N MET A 423 18.84 22.70 24.35
CA MET A 423 20.27 23.04 24.44
C MET A 423 20.52 24.38 25.11
N GLN A 424 19.51 25.26 25.19
CA GLN A 424 19.65 26.64 25.67
C GLN A 424 20.77 27.40 24.92
N GLN A 425 20.96 27.06 23.65
CA GLN A 425 21.98 27.62 22.77
C GLN A 425 21.33 28.32 21.58
N PRO A 426 21.69 29.58 21.30
CA PRO A 426 21.19 30.27 20.12
C PRO A 426 21.88 29.77 18.86
N LEU A 427 21.13 29.68 17.76
CA LEU A 427 21.65 29.31 16.44
C LEU A 427 21.41 30.44 15.45
N ILE A 428 22.42 30.76 14.64
CA ILE A 428 22.29 31.71 13.53
C ILE A 428 21.91 30.93 12.27
N VAL A 429 20.84 31.37 11.61
CA VAL A 429 20.39 30.79 10.34
C VAL A 429 20.39 31.84 9.23
N ALA A 430 20.41 31.40 7.98
CA ALA A 430 20.35 32.30 6.83
C ALA A 430 18.99 33.02 6.78
N SER A 431 19.01 34.35 6.71
CA SER A 431 17.80 35.19 6.72
C SER A 431 16.82 34.81 5.63
N VAL A 432 17.31 34.59 4.40
CA VAL A 432 16.49 34.22 3.23
C VAL A 432 15.65 32.97 3.51
N THR A 433 16.24 31.93 4.10
CA THR A 433 15.52 30.69 4.41
C THR A 433 14.50 30.90 5.52
N ALA A 434 14.88 31.63 6.57
CA ALA A 434 14.02 31.87 7.73
C ALA A 434 12.83 32.78 7.40
N GLU A 435 13.04 33.81 6.57
CA GLU A 435 12.00 34.71 6.05
C GLU A 435 10.97 33.96 5.22
N ALA A 436 11.42 33.07 4.32
CA ALA A 436 10.54 32.24 3.51
C ALA A 436 9.67 31.32 4.38
N ILE A 437 10.26 30.69 5.39
CA ILE A 437 9.55 29.79 6.31
C ILE A 437 8.54 30.55 7.17
N LEU A 438 8.91 31.72 7.70
CA LEU A 438 7.96 32.59 8.41
C LEU A 438 6.80 32.99 7.50
N GLY A 439 7.08 33.36 6.24
CA GLY A 439 6.05 33.64 5.23
C GLY A 439 5.12 32.46 5.01
N GLN A 440 5.66 31.25 4.84
CA GLN A 440 4.89 30.02 4.66
C GLN A 440 4.01 29.68 5.88
N PHE A 441 4.50 29.88 7.11
CA PHE A 441 3.68 29.70 8.31
C PHE A 441 2.51 30.69 8.36
N ARG A 442 2.73 31.96 7.97
CA ARG A 442 1.67 32.99 7.92
C ARG A 442 0.63 32.69 6.83
N ALA A 443 1.05 32.12 5.71
CA ALA A 443 0.18 31.77 4.59
C ALA A 443 -0.57 30.44 4.78
N ALA A 444 -0.18 29.62 5.77
CA ALA A 444 -0.72 28.28 5.95
C ALA A 444 -2.17 28.29 6.47
N ASP A 445 -3.09 27.69 5.70
CA ASP A 445 -4.46 27.42 6.15
C ASP A 445 -4.52 26.12 6.97
N PRO A 446 -4.90 26.17 8.26
CA PRO A 446 -5.02 24.98 9.10
C PRO A 446 -6.24 24.10 8.75
N LEU A 447 -7.11 24.51 7.82
CA LEU A 447 -8.30 23.76 7.36
C LEU A 447 -9.18 23.28 8.52
N GLY A 448 -9.42 24.19 9.49
CA GLY A 448 -10.23 23.92 10.68
C GLY A 448 -9.57 23.07 11.77
N ARG A 449 -8.33 22.56 11.57
CA ARG A 449 -7.63 21.73 12.56
C ARG A 449 -7.03 22.58 13.67
N ILE A 450 -7.62 22.55 14.86
CA ILE A 450 -7.30 23.50 15.94
C ILE A 450 -5.86 23.36 16.45
N ARG A 451 -5.32 22.14 16.54
CA ARG A 451 -3.93 21.91 16.99
C ARG A 451 -2.91 22.38 15.95
N VAL A 452 -3.22 22.27 14.66
CA VAL A 452 -2.36 22.78 13.58
C VAL A 452 -2.33 24.30 13.63
N ALA A 453 -3.49 24.94 13.80
CA ALA A 453 -3.57 26.39 13.99
C ALA A 453 -2.76 26.87 15.21
N ALA A 454 -2.86 26.15 16.34
CA ALA A 454 -2.09 26.46 17.54
C ALA A 454 -0.58 26.30 17.34
N LEU A 455 -0.14 25.23 16.66
CA LEU A 455 1.27 25.05 16.29
C LEU A 455 1.77 26.19 15.39
N ASN A 456 1.01 26.56 14.36
CA ASN A 456 1.39 27.65 13.45
C ASN A 456 1.56 28.97 14.22
N ALA A 457 0.62 29.31 15.12
CA ALA A 457 0.71 30.52 15.93
C ALA A 457 1.98 30.52 16.82
N VAL A 458 2.26 29.41 17.51
CA VAL A 458 3.48 29.28 18.35
C VAL A 458 4.76 29.45 17.52
N MET A 459 4.79 28.88 16.31
CA MET A 459 5.95 28.98 15.43
C MET A 459 6.13 30.39 14.86
N ILE A 460 5.03 31.07 14.49
CA ILE A 460 5.05 32.46 14.02
C ILE A 460 5.62 33.38 15.10
N ASP A 461 5.08 33.33 16.33
CA ASP A 461 5.57 34.13 17.46
C ASP A 461 7.06 33.91 17.72
N TRP A 462 7.52 32.65 17.68
CA TRP A 462 8.93 32.33 17.90
C TRP A 462 9.84 32.84 16.78
N LEU A 463 9.41 32.71 15.53
CA LEU A 463 10.16 33.17 14.36
C LEU A 463 10.22 34.70 14.29
N GLU A 464 9.15 35.42 14.63
CA GLU A 464 9.13 36.88 14.70
C GLU A 464 10.10 37.41 15.76
N ARG A 465 10.12 36.83 16.96
CA ARG A 465 11.13 37.17 17.98
C ARG A 465 12.57 36.88 17.53
N SER A 466 12.75 35.87 16.70
CA SER A 466 14.06 35.53 16.12
C SER A 466 14.44 36.48 14.99
N GLN A 467 13.47 36.96 14.20
CA GLN A 467 13.64 37.99 13.18
C GLN A 467 14.13 39.30 13.79
N ASP A 468 13.50 39.74 14.90
CA ASP A 468 13.89 40.96 15.64
C ASP A 468 15.33 40.89 16.19
N GLN A 469 15.89 39.69 16.30
CA GLN A 469 17.26 39.43 16.76
C GLN A 469 18.22 39.09 15.61
N GLY A 470 17.87 39.49 14.38
CA GLY A 470 18.72 39.28 13.20
C GLY A 470 18.84 37.81 12.82
N TRP A 471 17.76 37.04 12.93
CA TRP A 471 17.69 35.61 12.66
C TRP A 471 18.60 34.73 13.53
N LYS A 472 18.88 35.23 14.74
CA LYS A 472 19.40 34.43 15.85
C LYS A 472 18.22 33.70 16.49
N LEU A 473 18.08 32.41 16.20
CA LEU A 473 17.04 31.55 16.77
C LEU A 473 17.22 31.48 18.28
N VAL A 474 16.23 32.00 19.01
CA VAL A 474 16.28 32.08 20.47
C VAL A 474 15.74 30.83 21.14
N ALA A 475 16.33 30.46 22.27
CA ALA A 475 15.75 29.46 23.15
C ALA A 475 14.43 29.99 23.73
N ASP A 476 13.38 29.18 23.62
CA ASP A 476 12.11 29.46 24.26
C ASP A 476 12.15 28.91 25.69
N PRO A 477 11.62 29.59 26.72
CA PRO A 477 11.58 29.06 28.09
C PRO A 477 10.73 27.79 28.24
N VAL A 478 9.80 27.52 27.31
CA VAL A 478 8.87 26.40 27.39
C VAL A 478 8.98 25.46 26.19
N SER A 479 8.70 24.18 26.45
CA SER A 479 8.66 23.16 25.41
C SER A 479 7.59 23.46 24.36
N LEU A 480 7.77 22.90 23.16
CA LEU A 480 6.82 23.04 22.06
C LEU A 480 5.42 22.58 22.42
N LEU A 481 5.29 21.43 23.08
CA LEU A 481 3.98 20.95 23.53
C LEU A 481 3.33 21.92 24.50
N HIS A 482 4.08 22.40 25.50
CA HIS A 482 3.53 23.33 26.50
C HIS A 482 3.04 24.63 25.85
N ALA A 483 3.81 25.18 24.90
CA ALA A 483 3.41 26.36 24.13
C ALA A 483 2.11 26.10 23.33
N VAL A 484 2.00 24.95 22.65
CA VAL A 484 0.80 24.59 21.88
C VAL A 484 -0.41 24.41 22.78
N GLU A 485 -0.30 23.71 23.90
CA GLU A 485 -1.41 23.52 24.84
C GLU A 485 -1.87 24.85 25.47
N ASN A 486 -0.93 25.76 25.77
CA ASN A 486 -1.28 27.08 26.26
C ASN A 486 -2.04 27.89 25.20
N GLN A 487 -1.62 27.82 23.94
CA GLN A 487 -2.30 28.50 22.84
C GLN A 487 -3.73 27.98 22.64
N LEU A 488 -3.94 26.68 22.79
CA LEU A 488 -5.28 26.07 22.75
C LEU A 488 -6.17 26.57 23.90
N ARG A 489 -5.63 26.66 25.12
CA ARG A 489 -6.36 27.18 26.30
C ARG A 489 -6.75 28.65 26.15
N VAL A 490 -5.86 29.48 25.59
CA VAL A 490 -6.13 30.91 25.34
C VAL A 490 -7.28 31.06 24.33
N LYS A 491 -7.28 30.25 23.27
CA LYS A 491 -8.33 30.28 22.25
C LYS A 491 -9.69 29.82 22.79
N GLN A 492 -9.72 28.75 23.59
CA GLN A 492 -10.95 28.29 24.25
C GLN A 492 -11.55 29.37 25.17
N LYS A 493 -10.72 30.08 25.94
CA LYS A 493 -11.18 31.16 26.82
C LYS A 493 -11.75 32.35 26.04
N SER A 494 -11.18 32.69 24.89
CA SER A 494 -11.67 33.82 24.08
C SER A 494 -12.96 33.49 23.30
N GLU A 495 -13.19 32.22 22.98
CA GLU A 495 -14.45 31.74 22.39
C GLU A 495 -15.58 31.69 23.43
N ILE A 496 -15.34 31.15 24.63
CA ILE A 496 -16.32 31.15 25.73
C ILE A 496 -16.69 32.57 26.15
N GLY A 497 -15.70 33.48 26.21
CA GLY A 497 -15.92 34.89 26.52
C GLY A 497 -16.71 35.65 25.46
N LYS A 498 -16.88 35.13 24.24
CA LYS A 498 -17.76 35.73 23.22
C LYS A 498 -19.20 35.21 23.31
N GLU A 499 -19.39 33.97 23.76
CA GLU A 499 -20.73 33.39 23.97
C GLU A 499 -21.41 33.90 25.25
N THR A 500 -20.66 34.45 26.20
CA THR A 500 -21.26 35.00 27.45
C THR A 500 -21.79 36.44 27.30
N PHE A 501 -21.66 37.05 26.11
CA PHE A 501 -22.14 38.41 25.80
C PHE A 501 -23.17 38.45 24.66
N LEU A 502 -23.72 37.29 24.29
CA LEU A 502 -24.95 37.13 23.50
C LEU A 502 -26.04 36.56 24.40
#